data_AF-A0A918A9H2-F1
#
_entry.id   AF-A0A918A9H2-F1
#
_cell.length_a   1.000
_cell.length_b   1.000
_cell.length_c   1.000
_cell.angle_alpha   90.00
_cell.angle_beta   90.00
_cell.angle_gamma   90.00
#
_symmetry.space_group_name_H-M   'P 1'
#
loop_
_entity.id
_entity.type
_entity.pdbx_description
1 polymer ?
#
loop_
_entity_poly.entity_id
_entity_poly.type
_entity_poly.pdbx_seq_one_letter_code
_entity_poly.pdbx_strand_id
1 'polypeptide(L)'
;MTPDPPAGLGRDLGVGAGVDGEARRRLGAAQARVVAALVGGAEPPEGFDAERLRVQAGSLVAKRRSVVARLRPDAARAAGKDLVADFAAYARSRTAPPPGYRADADDFAAWLRTQGKMPAAPGEPAQSGELAQSRELAQSGELAQSGESGAVRGSVKGAWWRWLRRGVG
;
A
#
# COMPACT_ATOMS: atom_id res chain seq x y z
N MET A 1 70.49 -2.89 -2.31
CA MET A 1 69.77 -3.76 -1.37
C MET A 1 68.52 -3.01 -0.92
N THR A 2 67.51 -2.98 -1.80
CA THR A 2 66.19 -2.39 -1.55
C THR A 2 65.38 -3.36 -0.69
N PRO A 3 64.75 -2.93 0.41
CA PRO A 3 63.87 -3.81 1.17
C PRO A 3 62.64 -4.18 0.33
N ASP A 4 62.27 -5.45 0.40
CA ASP A 4 61.04 -6.01 -0.15
C ASP A 4 59.82 -5.28 0.46
N PRO A 5 58.79 -4.94 -0.33
CA PRO A 5 57.52 -4.48 0.23
C PRO A 5 56.82 -5.66 0.95
N PRO A 6 56.16 -5.44 2.11
CA PRO A 6 55.43 -6.52 2.76
C PRO A 6 54.24 -6.95 1.90
N ALA A 7 54.32 -8.16 1.36
CA ALA A 7 53.19 -8.90 0.85
C ALA A 7 52.24 -9.24 2.00
N GLY A 8 51.04 -8.64 2.02
CA GLY A 8 50.01 -9.07 2.96
C GLY A 8 48.93 -8.07 3.33
N LEU A 9 48.30 -7.38 2.37
CA LEU A 9 47.02 -6.68 2.61
C LEU A 9 45.99 -6.93 1.50
N GLY A 10 46.01 -8.14 0.91
CA GLY A 10 44.96 -8.59 0.02
C GLY A 10 44.23 -9.78 0.63
N ARG A 11 42.99 -9.58 1.10
CA ARG A 11 41.80 -10.43 0.79
C ARG A 11 40.62 -10.42 1.78
N ASP A 12 40.55 -9.57 2.80
CA ASP A 12 39.39 -9.61 3.74
C ASP A 12 38.29 -8.56 3.51
N LEU A 13 38.49 -7.57 2.64
CA LEU A 13 37.50 -6.50 2.44
C LEU A 13 36.25 -6.90 1.63
N GLY A 14 36.29 -8.04 0.93
CA GLY A 14 35.17 -8.54 0.12
C GLY A 14 34.17 -9.41 0.88
N VAL A 15 34.62 -10.16 1.88
CA VAL A 15 33.76 -11.06 2.66
C VAL A 15 32.88 -10.24 3.61
N GLY A 16 33.45 -9.29 4.36
CA GLY A 16 32.73 -8.39 5.27
C GLY A 16 31.58 -7.63 4.59
N ALA A 17 31.84 -7.03 3.44
CA ALA A 17 30.83 -6.32 2.66
C ALA A 17 29.69 -7.25 2.16
N GLY A 18 30.01 -8.50 1.86
CA GLY A 18 29.02 -9.53 1.49
C GLY A 18 28.12 -9.95 2.66
N VAL A 19 28.70 -10.15 3.85
CA VAL A 19 27.94 -10.51 5.07
C VAL A 19 27.05 -9.36 5.53
N ASP A 20 27.53 -8.12 5.48
CA ASP A 20 26.74 -6.91 5.81
C ASP A 20 25.60 -6.69 4.83
N GLY A 21 25.84 -6.97 3.54
CA GLY A 21 24.81 -6.92 2.51
C GLY A 21 23.70 -7.94 2.75
N GLU A 22 24.06 -9.17 3.11
CA GLU A 22 23.11 -10.24 3.44
C GLU A 22 22.33 -9.93 4.73
N ALA A 23 23.01 -9.46 5.78
CA ALA A 23 22.37 -9.04 7.02
C ALA A 23 21.35 -7.90 6.78
N ARG A 24 21.71 -6.90 5.97
CA ARG A 24 20.80 -5.80 5.59
C ARG A 24 19.60 -6.29 4.80
N ARG A 25 19.78 -7.26 3.88
CA ARG A 25 18.66 -7.87 3.14
C ARG A 25 17.68 -8.59 4.07
N ARG A 26 18.19 -9.39 5.01
CA ARG A 26 17.36 -10.11 5.99
C ARG A 26 16.56 -9.16 6.86
N LEU A 27 17.20 -8.08 7.35
CA LEU A 27 16.51 -7.04 8.11
C LEU A 27 15.42 -6.36 7.28
N GLY A 28 15.71 -5.98 6.03
CA GLY A 28 14.73 -5.38 5.14
C GLY A 28 13.52 -6.29 4.87
N ALA A 29 13.76 -7.59 4.71
CA ALA A 29 12.69 -8.58 4.57
C ALA A 29 11.84 -8.70 5.85
N ALA A 30 12.45 -8.73 7.03
CA ALA A 30 11.73 -8.74 8.31
C ALA A 30 10.89 -7.46 8.49
N GLN A 31 11.45 -6.29 8.21
CA GLN A 31 10.73 -5.01 8.24
C GLN A 31 9.54 -4.99 7.29
N ALA A 32 9.71 -5.52 6.07
CA ALA A 32 8.62 -5.62 5.10
C ALA A 32 7.47 -6.50 5.62
N ARG A 33 7.77 -7.62 6.29
CA ARG A 33 6.74 -8.49 6.90
C ARG A 33 6.02 -7.78 8.05
N VAL A 34 6.73 -7.04 8.89
CA VAL A 34 6.10 -6.22 9.95
C VAL A 34 5.14 -5.18 9.35
N VAL A 35 5.58 -4.49 8.30
CA VAL A 35 4.72 -3.52 7.59
C VAL A 35 3.50 -4.22 6.97
N ALA A 36 3.68 -5.39 6.36
CA ALA A 36 2.58 -6.16 5.80
C ALA A 36 1.56 -6.59 6.87
N ALA A 37 2.02 -7.00 8.06
CA ALA A 37 1.14 -7.34 9.17
C ALA A 37 0.36 -6.12 9.70
N LEU A 38 1.03 -4.98 9.87
CA LEU A 38 0.41 -3.75 10.38
C LEU A 38 -0.59 -3.12 9.41
N VAL A 39 -0.33 -3.21 8.10
CA VAL A 39 -1.04 -2.45 7.08
C VAL A 39 -1.99 -3.31 6.26
N GLY A 40 -1.58 -4.53 5.92
CA GLY A 40 -2.32 -5.46 5.07
C GLY A 40 -2.92 -6.65 5.83
N GLY A 41 -2.75 -6.72 7.15
CA GLY A 41 -3.28 -7.81 7.97
C GLY A 41 -2.62 -9.17 7.72
N ALA A 42 -1.37 -9.17 7.20
CA ALA A 42 -0.60 -10.40 7.10
C ALA A 42 -0.29 -11.00 8.49
N GLU A 43 0.07 -12.29 8.52
CA GLU A 43 0.43 -12.96 9.76
C GLU A 43 1.62 -12.25 10.46
N PRO A 44 1.54 -12.04 11.79
CA PRO A 44 2.66 -11.55 12.58
C PRO A 44 3.96 -12.33 12.31
N PRO A 45 5.09 -11.64 12.06
CA PRO A 45 6.37 -12.31 11.93
C PRO A 45 6.80 -12.98 13.25
N GLU A 46 7.56 -14.07 13.16
CA GLU A 46 8.15 -14.74 14.33
C GLU A 46 8.92 -13.75 15.22
N GLY A 47 8.79 -13.92 16.53
CA GLY A 47 9.42 -13.05 17.54
C GLY A 47 8.68 -11.74 17.81
N PHE A 48 7.59 -11.45 17.11
CA PHE A 48 6.71 -10.31 17.43
C PHE A 48 5.47 -10.77 18.20
N ASP A 49 5.07 -9.96 19.18
CA ASP A 49 3.81 -10.12 19.89
C ASP A 49 2.63 -9.84 18.94
N ALA A 50 1.87 -10.88 18.65
CA ALA A 50 0.72 -10.84 17.75
C ALA A 50 -0.39 -9.91 18.26
N GLU A 51 -0.67 -9.91 19.56
CA GLU A 51 -1.68 -9.02 20.16
C GLU A 51 -1.24 -7.57 20.08
N ARG A 52 0.02 -7.29 20.40
CA ARG A 52 0.56 -5.94 20.30
C ARG A 52 0.49 -5.42 18.87
N LEU A 53 0.81 -6.26 17.87
CA LEU A 53 0.69 -5.89 16.46
C LEU A 53 -0.76 -5.61 16.05
N ARG A 54 -1.73 -6.43 16.50
CA ARG A 54 -3.17 -6.19 16.24
C ARG A 54 -3.65 -4.86 16.82
N VAL A 55 -3.23 -4.52 18.05
CA VAL A 55 -3.55 -3.22 18.68
C VAL A 55 -2.97 -2.05 17.87
N GLN A 56 -1.72 -2.19 17.39
CA GLN A 56 -1.10 -1.16 16.55
C GLN A 56 -1.80 -1.02 15.19
N ALA A 57 -2.16 -2.14 14.54
CA ALA A 57 -2.92 -2.12 13.29
C ALA A 57 -4.28 -1.42 13.48
N GLY A 58 -5.00 -1.73 14.56
CA GLY A 58 -6.25 -1.04 14.92
C GLY A 58 -6.07 0.46 15.12
N SER A 59 -4.98 0.88 15.77
CA SER A 59 -4.65 2.30 15.96
C SER A 59 -4.37 3.02 14.63
N LEU A 60 -3.69 2.36 13.69
CA LEU A 60 -3.45 2.90 12.34
C LEU A 60 -4.76 3.07 11.56
N VAL A 61 -5.66 2.09 11.62
CA VAL A 61 -6.99 2.17 10.99
C VAL A 61 -7.81 3.32 11.60
N ALA A 62 -7.80 3.46 12.93
CA ALA A 62 -8.49 4.56 13.61
C ALA A 62 -7.92 5.94 13.23
N LYS A 63 -6.59 6.05 13.07
CA LYS A 63 -5.94 7.27 12.61
C LYS A 63 -6.35 7.63 11.20
N ARG A 64 -6.30 6.66 10.28
CA ARG A 64 -6.72 6.85 8.88
C ARG A 64 -8.18 7.30 8.79
N ARG A 65 -9.09 6.60 9.47
CA ARG A 65 -10.51 6.96 9.58
C ARG A 65 -10.70 8.42 10.00
N SER A 66 -9.96 8.86 11.01
CA SER A 66 -10.05 10.23 11.53
C SER A 66 -9.59 11.28 10.52
N VAL A 67 -8.58 10.97 9.70
CA VAL A 67 -8.14 11.87 8.62
C VAL A 67 -9.13 11.86 7.46
N VAL A 68 -9.59 10.68 7.05
CA VAL A 68 -10.58 10.53 5.97
C VAL A 68 -11.88 11.27 6.31
N ALA A 69 -12.37 11.18 7.55
CA ALA A 69 -13.56 11.89 7.98
C ALA A 69 -13.43 13.43 7.87
N ARG A 70 -12.20 13.96 7.96
CA ARG A 70 -11.93 15.39 7.75
C ARG A 70 -11.81 15.76 6.28
N LEU A 71 -11.22 14.88 5.46
CA LEU A 71 -11.01 15.14 4.03
C LEU A 71 -12.26 14.90 3.18
N ARG A 72 -13.11 13.95 3.59
CA ARG A 72 -14.36 13.57 2.92
C ARG A 72 -15.50 13.48 3.94
N PRO A 73 -15.96 14.63 4.46
CA PRO A 73 -17.03 14.66 5.45
C PRO A 73 -18.37 14.18 4.88
N ASP A 74 -18.56 14.23 3.56
CA ASP A 74 -19.67 13.61 2.85
C ASP A 74 -19.68 12.08 3.01
N ALA A 75 -18.53 11.42 2.83
CA ALA A 75 -18.39 9.98 3.04
C ALA A 75 -18.58 9.59 4.52
N ALA A 76 -18.06 10.41 5.44
CA ALA A 76 -18.28 10.20 6.88
C ALA A 76 -19.75 10.32 7.27
N ARG A 77 -20.48 11.31 6.72
CA ARG A 77 -21.93 11.46 6.94
C ARG A 77 -22.72 10.29 6.37
N ALA A 78 -22.34 9.81 5.19
CA ALA A 78 -22.99 8.67 4.55
C ALA A 78 -22.85 7.37 5.34
N ALA A 79 -21.65 7.10 5.89
CA ALA A 79 -21.44 5.96 6.78
C ALA A 79 -22.10 6.15 8.16
N GLY A 80 -22.21 7.40 8.63
CA GLY A 80 -22.91 7.73 9.87
C GLY A 80 -22.37 6.98 11.09
N LYS A 81 -23.26 6.32 11.84
CA LYS A 81 -22.91 5.51 13.01
C LYS A 81 -22.03 4.29 12.67
N ASP A 82 -22.08 3.83 11.42
CA ASP A 82 -21.34 2.65 10.97
C ASP A 82 -19.92 3.00 10.50
N LEU A 83 -19.51 4.27 10.51
CA LEU A 83 -18.19 4.72 10.03
C LEU A 83 -17.02 3.91 10.61
N VAL A 84 -17.10 3.50 11.87
CA VAL A 84 -16.04 2.65 12.47
C VAL A 84 -16.01 1.27 11.81
N ALA A 85 -17.16 0.61 11.72
CA ALA A 85 -17.29 -0.72 11.16
C ALA A 85 -16.98 -0.74 9.65
N ASP A 86 -17.52 0.23 8.92
CA ASP A 86 -17.34 0.40 7.48
C ASP A 86 -15.89 0.70 7.13
N PHE A 87 -15.24 1.62 7.84
CA PHE A 87 -13.84 1.92 7.56
C PHE A 87 -12.93 0.74 7.88
N ALA A 88 -13.25 -0.05 8.92
CA ALA A 88 -12.50 -1.26 9.23
C ALA A 88 -12.70 -2.35 8.16
N ALA A 89 -13.93 -2.53 7.64
CA ALA A 89 -14.21 -3.45 6.55
C ALA A 89 -13.52 -3.03 5.25
N TYR A 90 -13.61 -1.75 4.91
CA TYR A 90 -12.87 -1.13 3.83
C TYR A 90 -11.36 -1.39 3.94
N ALA A 91 -10.75 -1.09 5.10
CA ALA A 91 -9.33 -1.28 5.31
C ALA A 91 -8.91 -2.76 5.17
N ARG A 92 -9.72 -3.70 5.68
CA ARG A 92 -9.47 -5.14 5.52
C ARG A 92 -9.63 -5.64 4.08
N SER A 93 -10.45 -4.98 3.27
CA SER A 93 -10.62 -5.34 1.85
C SER A 93 -9.40 -5.00 0.98
N ARG A 94 -8.40 -4.30 1.52
CA ARG A 94 -7.22 -3.85 0.79
C ARG A 94 -5.95 -4.49 1.34
N THR A 95 -5.13 -5.02 0.45
CA THR A 95 -3.76 -5.46 0.78
C THR A 95 -2.89 -4.30 1.25
N ALA A 96 -3.12 -3.09 0.73
CA ALA A 96 -2.46 -1.86 1.17
C ALA A 96 -3.37 -0.64 0.94
N PRO A 97 -3.26 0.41 1.77
CA PRO A 97 -3.99 1.66 1.58
C PRO A 97 -3.52 2.38 0.30
N PRO A 98 -4.42 3.14 -0.35
CA PRO A 98 -4.05 4.03 -1.44
C PRO A 98 -2.94 5.03 -1.04
N PRO A 99 -2.16 5.54 -2.00
CA PRO A 99 -1.06 6.44 -1.72
C PRO A 99 -1.58 7.82 -1.25
N GLY A 100 -1.45 8.06 0.06
CA GLY A 100 -1.77 9.35 0.68
C GLY A 100 -3.24 9.51 1.07
N TYR A 101 -3.50 10.47 1.96
CA TYR A 101 -4.79 10.57 2.63
C TYR A 101 -5.97 10.98 1.74
N ARG A 102 -5.74 11.79 0.69
CA ARG A 102 -6.80 12.16 -0.25
C ARG A 102 -7.26 10.96 -1.08
N ALA A 103 -6.31 10.20 -1.63
CA ALA A 103 -6.60 8.97 -2.35
C ALA A 103 -7.31 7.94 -1.45
N ASP A 104 -6.86 7.77 -0.20
CA ASP A 104 -7.51 6.89 0.79
C ASP A 104 -8.96 7.32 1.07
N ALA A 105 -9.22 8.63 1.13
CA ALA A 105 -10.55 9.17 1.36
C ALA A 105 -11.48 9.00 0.14
N ASP A 106 -10.96 9.24 -1.07
CA ASP A 106 -11.71 9.08 -2.31
C ASP A 106 -12.06 7.62 -2.58
N ASP A 107 -11.12 6.73 -2.28
CA ASP A 107 -11.28 5.29 -2.41
C ASP A 107 -12.23 4.71 -1.36
N PHE A 108 -12.21 5.21 -0.12
CA PHE A 108 -13.24 4.88 0.87
C PHE A 108 -14.63 5.32 0.41
N ALA A 109 -14.77 6.51 -0.18
CA ALA A 109 -16.03 6.96 -0.74
C ALA A 109 -16.50 6.08 -1.91
N ALA A 110 -15.59 5.66 -2.78
CA ALA A 110 -15.89 4.71 -3.85
C ALA A 110 -16.35 3.35 -3.27
N TRP A 111 -15.67 2.85 -2.23
CA TRP A 111 -16.07 1.64 -1.54
C TRP A 111 -17.49 1.77 -0.93
N LEU A 112 -17.82 2.88 -0.27
CA LEU A 112 -19.18 3.10 0.25
C LEU A 112 -20.25 3.11 -0.85
N ARG A 113 -19.93 3.61 -2.05
CA ARG A 113 -20.85 3.51 -3.20
C ARG A 113 -21.08 2.08 -3.64
N THR A 114 -20.03 1.25 -3.66
CA THR A 114 -20.21 -0.19 -3.99
C THR A 114 -21.02 -0.92 -2.93
N GLN A 115 -21.03 -0.42 -1.69
CA GLN A 115 -21.91 -0.91 -0.61
C GLN A 115 -23.32 -0.30 -0.64
N GLY A 116 -23.65 0.56 -1.61
CA GLY A 116 -24.95 1.24 -1.70
C GLY A 116 -25.19 2.30 -0.62
N LYS A 117 -24.14 2.70 0.11
CA LYS A 117 -24.23 3.66 1.23
C LYS A 117 -24.03 5.11 0.79
N MET A 118 -23.59 5.35 -0.44
CA MET A 118 -23.41 6.68 -1.02
C MET A 118 -24.00 6.74 -2.43
N PRO A 119 -24.56 7.88 -2.85
CA PRO A 119 -25.00 8.07 -4.23
C PRO A 119 -23.79 8.04 -5.19
N ALA A 120 -24.07 7.70 -6.45
CA ALA A 120 -23.10 7.78 -7.53
C ALA A 120 -22.48 9.18 -7.60
N ALA A 121 -21.19 9.26 -7.96
CA ALA A 121 -20.54 10.55 -8.12
C ALA A 121 -21.25 11.36 -9.23
N PRO A 122 -21.55 12.66 -9.01
CA PRO A 122 -22.08 13.49 -10.08
C PRO A 122 -21.06 13.55 -11.24
N GLY A 123 -21.40 12.96 -12.39
CA GLY A 123 -20.57 12.99 -13.59
C GLY A 123 -19.82 11.71 -13.96
N GLU A 124 -20.01 10.58 -13.28
CA GLU A 124 -19.58 9.28 -13.84
C GLU A 124 -20.67 8.78 -14.80
N PRO A 125 -20.44 8.73 -16.14
CA PRO A 125 -21.36 8.03 -17.02
C PRO A 125 -21.40 6.57 -16.56
N ALA A 126 -22.60 6.00 -16.51
CA ALA A 126 -22.83 4.62 -16.11
C ALA A 126 -22.07 3.65 -17.05
N GLN A 127 -20.82 3.30 -16.68
CA GLN A 127 -19.98 2.33 -17.40
C GLN A 127 -20.58 0.91 -17.43
N SER A 128 -21.73 0.69 -16.79
CA SER A 128 -22.48 -0.56 -16.83
C SER A 128 -23.20 -0.82 -18.17
N GLY A 129 -23.41 0.21 -19.02
CA GLY A 129 -24.02 0.03 -20.35
C GLY A 129 -23.02 -0.30 -21.46
N GLU A 130 -21.79 0.21 -21.35
CA GLU A 130 -20.82 0.17 -22.45
C GLU A 130 -20.02 -1.14 -22.47
N LEU A 131 -19.86 -1.83 -21.32
CA LEU A 131 -19.19 -3.13 -21.26
C LEU A 131 -20.03 -4.28 -21.85
N ALA A 132 -21.36 -4.16 -21.88
CA ALA A 132 -22.23 -5.11 -22.56
C ALA A 132 -22.13 -4.95 -24.09
N GLN A 133 -22.17 -3.71 -24.60
CA GLN A 133 -21.96 -3.42 -26.03
C GLN A 133 -20.53 -3.71 -26.49
N SER A 134 -19.52 -3.43 -25.66
CA SER A 134 -18.12 -3.74 -25.97
C SER A 134 -17.86 -5.24 -26.08
N ARG A 135 -18.61 -6.08 -25.35
CA ARG A 135 -18.48 -7.55 -25.42
C ARG A 135 -19.11 -8.12 -26.69
N GLU A 136 -20.16 -7.47 -27.19
CA GLU A 136 -20.86 -7.82 -28.44
C GLU A 136 -20.08 -7.33 -29.69
N LEU A 137 -19.43 -6.17 -29.58
CA LEU A 137 -18.52 -5.64 -30.62
C LEU A 137 -17.17 -6.38 -30.66
N ALA A 138 -16.63 -6.81 -29.51
CA ALA A 138 -15.38 -7.58 -29.45
C ALA A 138 -15.52 -8.99 -30.06
N GLN A 139 -16.68 -9.64 -29.94
CA GLN A 139 -16.97 -10.90 -30.64
C GLN A 139 -17.05 -10.75 -32.17
N SER A 140 -17.22 -9.52 -32.67
CA SER A 140 -17.30 -9.23 -34.11
C SER A 140 -15.99 -8.69 -34.69
N GLY A 141 -14.95 -8.47 -33.88
CA GLY A 141 -13.72 -7.75 -34.26
C GLY A 141 -12.41 -8.52 -34.08
N GLU A 142 -12.46 -9.84 -33.86
CA GLU A 142 -11.27 -10.68 -33.61
C GLU A 142 -10.52 -11.04 -34.92
N LEU A 143 -10.11 -10.04 -35.70
CA LEU A 143 -9.21 -10.22 -36.86
C LEU A 143 -8.20 -9.09 -37.11
N ALA A 144 -7.98 -8.14 -36.18
CA ALA A 144 -6.94 -7.14 -36.43
C ALA A 144 -6.19 -6.67 -35.16
N GLN A 145 -4.94 -7.14 -35.08
CA GLN A 145 -3.76 -6.39 -34.67
C GLN A 145 -3.56 -6.11 -33.17
N SER A 146 -2.73 -6.96 -32.58
CA SER A 146 -1.39 -6.62 -32.08
C SER A 146 -1.09 -5.13 -31.87
N GLY A 147 -0.83 -4.74 -30.63
CA GLY A 147 -0.28 -3.42 -30.30
C GLY A 147 -0.10 -3.24 -28.81
N GLU A 148 1.16 -3.22 -28.40
CA GLU A 148 1.67 -2.99 -27.05
C GLU A 148 1.14 -1.69 -26.40
N SER A 149 0.96 -1.67 -25.07
CA SER A 149 1.26 -0.47 -24.27
C SER A 149 1.18 -0.64 -22.75
N GLY A 150 2.30 -0.32 -22.10
CA GLY A 150 2.34 0.89 -21.27
C GLY A 150 1.97 0.77 -19.80
N ALA A 151 2.86 0.18 -19.00
CA ALA A 151 2.83 0.27 -17.54
C ALA A 151 3.07 1.72 -17.04
N VAL A 152 2.06 2.35 -16.44
CA VAL A 152 2.22 3.57 -15.63
C VAL A 152 2.43 3.16 -14.16
N ARG A 153 3.67 3.25 -13.68
CA ARG A 153 4.03 3.14 -12.25
C ARG A 153 4.42 4.52 -11.72
N GLY A 154 3.46 5.21 -11.12
CA GLY A 154 3.71 6.40 -10.28
C GLY A 154 4.23 5.97 -8.90
N SER A 155 5.54 5.99 -8.70
CA SER A 155 6.19 5.67 -7.42
C SER A 155 6.14 6.88 -6.47
N VAL A 156 5.19 6.89 -5.53
CA VAL A 156 5.05 7.96 -4.51
C VAL A 156 5.64 7.55 -3.15
N LYS A 157 6.69 6.72 -3.16
CA LYS A 157 7.28 6.13 -1.95
C LYS A 157 7.82 7.15 -0.92
N GLY A 158 7.93 8.46 -1.20
CA GLY A 158 8.69 9.40 -0.36
C GLY A 158 7.98 10.07 0.82
N ALA A 159 6.64 10.18 0.83
CA ALA A 159 5.95 11.06 1.80
C ALA A 159 5.75 10.41 3.18
N TRP A 160 5.41 9.12 3.20
CA TRP A 160 5.17 8.35 4.43
C TRP A 160 6.46 8.16 5.25
N TRP A 161 7.59 7.95 4.57
CA TRP A 161 8.93 7.85 5.18
C TRP A 161 9.44 9.15 5.81
N ARG A 162 8.92 10.32 5.40
CA ARG A 162 9.32 11.62 5.98
C ARG A 162 8.55 11.99 7.24
N TRP A 163 7.33 11.46 7.41
CA TRP A 163 6.57 11.65 8.64
C TRP A 163 6.98 10.64 9.72
N LEU A 164 7.25 9.38 9.35
CA LEU A 164 7.71 8.34 10.28
C LEU A 164 9.06 8.66 10.95
N ARG A 165 9.90 9.49 10.31
CA ARG A 165 11.21 9.92 10.84
C ARG A 165 11.15 11.15 11.75
N ARG A 166 9.98 11.75 11.94
CA ARG A 166 9.82 13.07 12.60
C ARG A 166 8.98 13.02 13.88
N GLY A 167 9.10 11.94 14.66
CA GLY A 167 8.27 11.69 15.85
C GLY A 167 8.95 10.95 17.00
N VAL A 168 10.24 11.20 17.24
CA VAL A 168 10.89 10.98 18.55
C VAL A 168 11.79 12.19 18.79
N GLY A 169 11.34 13.09 19.64
CA GLY A 169 11.99 14.35 20.00
C GLY A 169 11.08 15.09 20.96
#